data_AF-A0A960UCH8-F1
#
_entry.id   AF-A0A960UCH8-F1
#
_cell.length_a   1.000
_cell.length_b   1.000
_cell.length_c   1.000
_cell.angle_alpha   90.00
_cell.angle_beta   90.00
_cell.angle_gamma   90.00
#
_symmetry.space_group_name_H-M   'P 1'
#
loop_
_entity.id
_entity.type
_entity.pdbx_description
1 polymer ?
#
loop_
_entity_poly.entity_id
_entity_poly.type
_entity_poly.pdbx_seq_one_letter_code
_entity_poly.pdbx_strand_id
1 'polypeptide(L)'
;MEDKNIITISYSFKRLQREALRVNIAVGIIIILFTIILIIDFNRRLDVGDREVIGKVTYIQKDNYRRMGGRVVWEEIEKTANIYNYDVIKTSDYSSVTVIMNDKSEINIGENSMIVFKKGSGEINLDFVQG
;
A
#
# COMPACT_ATOMS: atom_id res chain seq x y z
N MET A 1 -55.16 -0.23 42.67
CA MET A 1 -53.82 -0.84 42.83
C MET A 1 -53.17 -1.13 41.48
N GLU A 2 -53.97 -1.36 40.44
CA GLU A 2 -53.56 -1.75 39.07
C GLU A 2 -52.79 -0.66 38.30
N ASP A 3 -53.20 0.61 38.39
CA ASP A 3 -52.56 1.71 37.65
C ASP A 3 -51.10 1.97 38.04
N LYS A 4 -50.75 1.77 39.32
CA LYS A 4 -49.37 1.95 39.80
C LYS A 4 -48.42 0.92 39.20
N ASN A 5 -48.90 -0.30 38.90
CA ASN A 5 -48.09 -1.33 38.24
C ASN A 5 -47.86 -1.01 36.77
N ILE A 6 -48.90 -0.54 36.06
CA ILE A 6 -48.80 -0.17 34.64
C ILE A 6 -47.81 0.99 34.45
N ILE A 7 -47.86 2.00 35.32
CA ILE A 7 -46.94 3.13 35.32
C ILE A 7 -45.50 2.67 35.59
N THR A 8 -45.29 1.77 36.56
CA THR A 8 -43.96 1.24 36.90
C THR A 8 -43.34 0.44 35.75
N ILE A 9 -44.14 -0.40 35.08
CA ILE A 9 -43.70 -1.18 33.90
C ILE A 9 -43.32 -0.24 32.75
N SER A 10 -44.12 0.80 32.50
CA SER A 10 -43.83 1.80 31.47
C SER A 10 -42.52 2.56 31.72
N TYR A 11 -42.26 2.96 32.97
CA TYR A 11 -41.01 3.62 33.34
C TYR A 11 -39.79 2.69 33.19
N SER A 12 -39.91 1.43 33.61
CA SER A 12 -38.87 0.42 33.45
C SER A 12 -38.53 0.20 31.97
N PHE A 13 -39.55 0.06 31.11
CA PHE A 13 -39.39 -0.12 29.67
C PHE A 13 -38.71 1.08 28.99
N LYS A 14 -39.15 2.32 29.28
CA LYS A 14 -38.49 3.54 28.74
C LYS A 14 -37.05 3.70 29.24
N ARG A 15 -36.72 3.21 30.43
CA ARG A 15 -35.35 3.20 30.96
C ARG A 15 -34.49 2.20 30.19
N LEU A 16 -34.96 0.96 30.01
CA LEU A 16 -34.30 -0.08 29.22
C LEU A 16 -33.98 0.37 27.79
N GLN A 17 -34.94 1.01 27.11
CA GLN A 17 -34.73 1.54 25.76
C GLN A 17 -33.64 2.62 25.69
N ARG A 18 -33.51 3.48 26.71
CA ARG A 18 -32.47 4.51 26.76
C ARG A 18 -31.08 3.92 27.00
N GLU A 19 -30.94 2.92 27.87
CA GLU A 19 -29.65 2.26 28.07
C GLU A 19 -29.24 1.47 26.82
N ALA A 20 -30.18 0.76 26.18
CA ALA A 20 -29.91 0.09 24.92
C ALA A 20 -29.46 1.07 23.81
N LEU A 21 -30.10 2.24 23.73
CA LEU A 21 -29.71 3.30 22.79
C LEU A 21 -28.28 3.81 23.06
N ARG A 22 -27.92 4.02 24.34
CA ARG A 22 -26.56 4.45 24.72
C ARG A 22 -25.51 3.41 24.35
N VAL A 23 -25.78 2.12 24.62
CA VAL A 23 -24.86 1.04 24.26
C VAL A 23 -24.68 0.95 22.74
N ASN A 24 -25.77 1.04 21.97
CA ASN A 24 -25.70 1.02 20.51
C ASN A 24 -24.88 2.19 19.95
N ILE A 25 -25.03 3.39 20.51
CA ILE A 25 -24.22 4.55 20.12
C ILE A 25 -22.74 4.30 20.44
N ALA A 26 -22.42 3.78 21.62
CA ALA A 26 -21.05 3.49 22.02
C ALA A 26 -20.40 2.44 21.10
N VAL A 27 -21.12 1.37 20.76
CA VAL A 27 -20.65 0.34 19.81
C VAL A 27 -20.44 0.93 18.43
N GLY A 28 -21.37 1.78 17.95
CA GLY A 28 -21.23 2.48 16.67
C GLY A 28 -19.96 3.35 16.59
N ILE A 29 -19.67 4.09 17.66
CA ILE A 29 -18.45 4.92 17.74
C ILE A 29 -17.19 4.05 17.68
N ILE A 30 -17.18 2.91 18.39
CA ILE A 30 -16.05 1.98 18.38
C ILE A 30 -15.81 1.43 16.97
N ILE A 31 -16.86 1.00 16.28
CA ILE A 31 -16.76 0.50 14.90
C ILE A 31 -16.19 1.56 13.97
N ILE A 32 -16.70 2.80 14.04
CA ILE A 32 -16.22 3.91 13.22
C ILE A 32 -14.74 4.20 13.51
N LEU A 33 -14.35 4.27 14.79
CA LEU A 33 -12.97 4.51 15.20
C LEU A 33 -12.01 3.46 14.65
N PHE A 34 -12.34 2.17 14.81
CA PHE A 34 -11.52 1.08 14.28
C PHE A 34 -11.47 1.09 12.75
N THR A 35 -12.56 1.46 12.08
CA THR A 35 -12.58 1.60 10.62
C THR A 35 -11.64 2.71 10.15
N ILE A 36 -11.65 3.86 10.82
CA ILE A 36 -10.74 4.98 10.52
C ILE A 36 -9.29 4.57 10.74
N ILE A 37 -8.98 3.94 11.88
CA ILE A 37 -7.63 3.45 12.18
C ILE A 37 -7.17 2.43 11.13
N LEU A 38 -8.05 1.52 10.73
CA LEU A 38 -7.76 0.51 9.71
C LEU A 38 -7.47 1.16 8.34
N ILE A 39 -8.26 2.16 7.93
CA ILE A 39 -8.02 2.90 6.69
C ILE A 39 -6.66 3.62 6.75
N ILE A 40 -6.32 4.22 7.89
CA ILE A 40 -5.02 4.87 8.10
C ILE A 40 -3.88 3.86 8.04
N ASP A 41 -3.99 2.71 8.72
CA ASP A 41 -2.94 1.67 8.68
C ASP A 41 -2.76 1.10 7.28
N PHE A 42 -3.87 0.83 6.58
CA PHE A 42 -3.83 0.32 5.22
C PHE A 42 -3.19 1.33 4.26
N ASN A 43 -3.54 2.61 4.37
CA ASN A 43 -2.94 3.67 3.58
C ASN A 43 -1.47 3.90 3.94
N ARG A 44 -1.06 3.77 5.21
CA ARG A 44 0.35 3.89 5.63
C ARG A 44 1.23 2.77 5.09
N ARG A 45 0.68 1.56 4.89
CA ARG A 45 1.40 0.46 4.20
C ARG A 45 1.50 0.69 2.69
N LEU A 46 0.60 1.48 2.11
CA LEU A 46 0.70 1.94 0.72
C LEU A 46 1.68 3.12 0.59
N ASP A 47 1.76 3.94 1.63
CA ASP A 47 2.59 5.14 1.81
C ASP A 47 3.91 4.82 2.53
N VAL A 48 4.51 3.66 2.21
CA VAL A 48 5.87 3.33 2.63
C VAL A 48 6.83 4.23 1.86
N GLY A 49 7.07 5.39 2.48
CA GLY A 49 8.13 6.32 2.15
C GLY A 49 7.73 7.33 1.10
N ASP A 50 8.29 8.53 1.26
CA ASP A 50 8.60 9.48 0.21
C ASP A 50 9.33 8.75 -0.93
N ARG A 51 8.57 7.99 -1.73
CA ARG A 51 9.09 7.17 -2.81
C ARG A 51 9.46 8.17 -3.88
N GLU A 52 10.69 8.62 -3.76
CA GLU A 52 11.29 9.46 -4.75
C GLU A 52 11.35 8.67 -6.06
N VAL A 53 10.74 9.22 -7.09
CA VAL A 53 10.90 8.73 -8.45
C VAL A 53 12.35 8.97 -8.82
N ILE A 54 13.09 7.91 -9.13
CA ILE A 54 14.51 7.95 -9.51
C ILE A 54 14.71 7.72 -11.01
N GLY A 55 13.68 7.24 -11.71
CA GLY A 55 13.72 7.01 -13.14
C GLY A 55 12.38 6.59 -13.73
N LYS A 56 12.38 6.31 -15.03
CA LYS A 56 11.19 5.93 -15.81
C LYS A 56 11.53 4.87 -16.85
N VAL A 57 10.66 3.89 -16.98
CA VAL A 57 10.80 2.82 -18.00
C VAL A 57 10.48 3.38 -19.38
N THR A 58 11.37 3.20 -20.35
CA THR A 58 11.18 3.66 -21.73
C THR A 58 10.94 2.53 -22.71
N TYR A 59 11.52 1.37 -22.46
CA TYR A 59 11.39 0.20 -23.31
C TYR A 59 11.21 -1.07 -22.47
N ILE A 60 10.38 -1.97 -22.98
CA ILE A 60 10.10 -3.29 -22.40
C ILE A 60 10.02 -4.28 -23.54
N GLN A 61 10.69 -5.41 -23.37
CA GLN A 61 10.62 -6.57 -24.25
C GLN A 61 10.16 -7.77 -23.42
N LYS A 62 9.04 -8.37 -23.81
CA LYS A 62 8.41 -9.53 -23.13
C LYS A 62 8.10 -9.27 -21.64
N ASP A 63 7.84 -10.35 -20.91
CA ASP A 63 7.37 -10.34 -19.53
C ASP A 63 8.54 -10.01 -18.58
N ASN A 64 8.43 -8.85 -17.95
CA ASN A 64 9.38 -8.35 -16.96
C ASN A 64 8.63 -8.03 -15.68
N TYR A 65 9.25 -8.31 -14.55
CA TYR A 65 8.61 -8.18 -13.25
C TYR A 65 9.31 -7.15 -12.39
N ARG A 66 8.52 -6.43 -11.60
CA ARG A 66 8.99 -5.49 -10.60
C ARG A 66 8.41 -5.82 -9.24
N ARG A 67 9.23 -5.66 -8.23
CA ARG A 67 8.82 -5.64 -6.83
C ARG A 67 9.10 -4.27 -6.25
N MET A 68 8.07 -3.61 -5.76
CA MET A 68 8.23 -2.30 -5.13
C MET A 68 9.04 -2.41 -3.82
N GLY A 69 9.85 -1.40 -3.53
CA GLY A 69 10.57 -1.31 -2.25
C GLY A 69 9.64 -1.52 -1.05
N GLY A 70 10.01 -2.43 -0.14
CA GLY A 70 9.20 -2.77 1.04
C GLY A 70 8.01 -3.71 0.77
N ARG A 71 7.73 -4.08 -0.49
CA ARG A 71 6.72 -5.08 -0.86
C ARG A 71 7.39 -6.41 -1.20
N VAL A 72 6.64 -7.50 -1.03
CA VAL A 72 7.05 -8.87 -1.39
C VAL A 72 6.42 -9.36 -2.69
N VAL A 73 5.45 -8.64 -3.23
CA VAL A 73 4.69 -9.01 -4.42
C VAL A 73 5.43 -8.56 -5.69
N TRP A 74 5.54 -9.48 -6.64
CA TRP A 74 6.02 -9.20 -7.99
C TRP A 74 4.84 -8.86 -8.90
N GLU A 75 4.98 -7.77 -9.64
CA GLU A 75 3.98 -7.24 -10.58
C GLU A 75 4.64 -7.09 -11.96
N GLU A 76 3.87 -7.23 -13.03
CA GLU A 76 4.39 -6.97 -14.38
C GLU A 76 4.73 -5.48 -14.54
N ILE A 77 5.84 -5.18 -15.22
CA ILE A 77 6.23 -3.79 -15.47
C ILE A 77 5.44 -3.24 -16.65
N GLU A 78 4.79 -2.10 -16.43
CA GLU A 78 4.15 -1.36 -17.50
C GLU A 78 5.12 -0.41 -18.21
N LYS A 79 4.90 -0.22 -19.51
CA LYS A 79 5.64 0.78 -20.29
C LYS A 79 5.36 2.16 -19.70
N THR A 80 6.39 2.99 -19.56
CA THR A 80 6.31 4.32 -18.93
C THR A 80 6.10 4.34 -17.42
N ALA A 81 6.16 3.19 -16.74
CA ALA A 81 6.13 3.14 -15.28
C ALA A 81 7.29 3.93 -14.65
N ASN A 82 6.99 4.63 -13.56
CA ASN A 82 8.01 5.29 -12.73
C ASN A 82 8.72 4.25 -11.87
N ILE A 83 10.04 4.36 -11.78
CA ILE A 83 10.90 3.58 -10.90
C ILE A 83 11.25 4.42 -9.67
N TYR A 84 11.17 3.80 -8.51
CA TYR A 84 11.32 4.42 -7.21
C TYR A 84 12.49 3.80 -6.45
N ASN A 85 12.95 4.50 -5.43
CA ASN A 85 14.00 3.99 -4.55
C ASN A 85 13.62 2.64 -3.94
N TYR A 86 14.59 1.71 -3.90
CA TYR A 86 14.45 0.32 -3.44
C TYR A 86 13.59 -0.61 -4.29
N ASP A 87 13.16 -0.19 -5.47
CA ASP A 87 12.52 -1.09 -6.41
C ASP A 87 13.49 -2.17 -6.90
N VAL A 88 12.95 -3.36 -7.17
CA VAL A 88 13.68 -4.46 -7.77
C VAL A 88 13.06 -4.78 -9.11
N ILE A 89 13.87 -4.83 -10.16
CA ILE A 89 13.46 -5.29 -11.48
C ILE A 89 14.08 -6.66 -11.72
N LYS A 90 13.26 -7.59 -12.22
CA LYS A 90 13.65 -8.92 -12.66
C LYS A 90 13.23 -9.10 -14.11
N THR A 91 14.18 -9.51 -14.95
CA THR A 91 13.95 -9.91 -16.33
C THR A 91 14.01 -11.45 -16.42
N SER A 92 13.18 -12.01 -17.28
CA SER A 92 13.13 -13.44 -17.63
C SER A 92 13.90 -13.73 -18.94
N ASP A 93 13.83 -14.97 -19.43
CA ASP A 93 14.42 -15.36 -20.71
C ASP A 93 13.91 -14.50 -21.88
N TYR A 94 14.81 -14.07 -22.76
CA TYR A 94 14.52 -13.25 -23.95
C TYR A 94 13.79 -11.94 -23.64
N SER A 95 13.87 -11.45 -22.40
CA SER A 95 13.24 -10.22 -21.96
C SER A 95 14.28 -9.17 -21.63
N SER A 96 13.92 -7.90 -21.81
CA SER A 96 14.80 -6.77 -21.49
C SER A 96 13.99 -5.55 -21.11
N VAL A 97 14.59 -4.67 -20.31
CA VAL A 97 13.98 -3.40 -19.88
C VAL A 97 15.00 -2.29 -19.98
N THR A 98 14.59 -1.15 -20.53
CA THR A 98 15.37 0.09 -20.48
C THR A 98 14.72 1.08 -19.53
N VAL A 99 15.53 1.61 -18.61
CA VAL A 99 15.13 2.66 -17.67
C VAL A 99 15.99 3.90 -17.91
N ILE A 100 15.35 5.06 -18.05
CA ILE A 100 16.03 6.36 -18.02
C ILE A 100 15.93 6.90 -16.60
N MET A 101 17.07 7.19 -15.99
CA MET A 101 17.18 7.75 -14.66
C MET A 101 17.02 9.28 -14.69
N ASN A 102 16.77 9.90 -13.54
CA ASN A 102 16.60 11.35 -13.44
C ASN A 102 17.85 12.16 -13.82
N ASP A 103 19.04 11.56 -13.71
CA ASP A 103 20.31 12.15 -14.15
C ASP A 103 20.54 12.00 -15.66
N LYS A 104 19.54 11.47 -16.40
CA LYS A 104 19.57 11.14 -17.84
C LYS A 104 20.45 9.94 -18.20
N SER A 105 20.99 9.22 -17.23
CA SER A 105 21.63 7.94 -17.51
C SER A 105 20.59 6.92 -18.00
N GLU A 106 21.01 6.06 -18.91
CA GLU A 106 20.18 4.99 -19.46
C GLU A 106 20.72 3.65 -18.99
N ILE A 107 19.87 2.87 -18.33
CA ILE A 107 20.20 1.53 -17.83
C ILE A 107 19.43 0.53 -18.69
N ASN A 108 20.19 -0.31 -19.39
CA ASN A 108 19.66 -1.46 -20.10
C ASN A 108 19.83 -2.71 -19.24
N ILE A 109 18.72 -3.36 -18.93
CA ILE A 109 18.66 -4.60 -18.16
C ILE A 109 18.41 -5.72 -19.15
N GLY A 110 19.42 -6.55 -19.37
CA GLY A 110 19.35 -7.73 -20.23
C GLY A 110 18.52 -8.85 -19.63
N GLU A 111 18.44 -9.98 -20.32
CA GLU A 111 17.70 -11.15 -19.87
C GLU A 111 18.27 -11.75 -18.57
N ASN A 112 17.44 -12.53 -17.87
CA ASN A 112 17.83 -13.29 -16.66
C ASN A 112 18.54 -12.48 -15.57
N SER A 113 18.24 -11.20 -15.50
CA SER A 113 18.90 -10.24 -14.65
C SER A 113 17.99 -9.80 -13.51
N MET A 114 18.60 -9.50 -12.37
CA MET A 114 17.90 -8.88 -11.24
C MET A 114 18.71 -7.71 -10.69
N ILE A 115 18.08 -6.54 -10.68
CA ILE A 115 18.72 -5.29 -10.24
C ILE A 115 17.87 -4.63 -9.16
N VAL A 116 18.53 -4.18 -8.09
CA VAL A 116 17.93 -3.35 -7.05
C VAL A 116 18.38 -1.91 -7.24
N PHE A 117 17.41 -0.99 -7.30
CA PHE A 117 17.70 0.43 -7.40
C PHE A 117 17.85 1.05 -6.02
N LYS A 118 18.97 1.71 -5.74
CA LYS A 118 19.22 2.40 -4.47
C LYS A 118 19.70 3.82 -4.72
N LYS A 119 19.04 4.80 -4.12
CA LYS A 119 19.55 6.18 -4.09
C LYS A 119 20.46 6.37 -2.88
N GLY A 120 21.72 6.70 -3.12
CA GLY A 120 22.69 7.15 -2.11
C GLY A 120 22.65 8.68 -1.89
N SER A 121 23.58 9.21 -1.09
CA SER A 121 23.71 10.63 -0.75
C SER A 121 24.22 11.50 -1.91
N GLY A 122 23.55 11.43 -3.07
CA GLY A 122 23.88 12.15 -4.30
C GLY A 122 24.19 11.26 -5.50
N GLU A 123 24.38 9.96 -5.29
CA GLU A 123 24.72 8.99 -6.34
C GLU A 123 23.69 7.86 -6.40
N ILE A 124 23.42 7.34 -7.60
CA ILE A 124 22.55 6.19 -7.81
C ILE A 124 23.43 4.93 -7.71
N ASN A 125 23.15 4.09 -6.72
CA ASN A 125 23.79 2.78 -6.56
C ASN A 125 22.89 1.69 -7.14
N LEU A 126 23.47 0.84 -7.98
CA LEU A 126 22.81 -0.32 -8.56
C LEU A 126 23.43 -1.59 -7.99
N ASP A 127 22.63 -2.38 -7.30
CA ASP A 127 23.07 -3.70 -6.84
C ASP A 127 22.63 -4.75 -7.86
N PHE A 128 23.62 -5.35 -8.51
CA PHE A 128 23.44 -6.48 -9.41
C PHE A 128 23.38 -7.76 -8.58
N VAL A 129 22.19 -8.38 -8.54
CA VAL A 129 21.95 -9.59 -7.74
C VAL A 129 22.18 -10.85 -8.56
N GLN A 130 21.85 -10.79 -9.86
CA GLN A 130 21.94 -11.91 -10.79
C GLN A 130 22.08 -11.38 -12.23
N GLY A 131 22.83 -12.10 -13.08
CA GLY A 131 22.99 -11.87 -14.51
C GLY A 131 23.69 -13.04 -15.19
#